data_AF-A0AA43FPB2-F1
#
_entry.id   AF-A0AA43FPB2-F1
#
_cell.length_a   1.000
_cell.length_b   1.000
_cell.length_c   1.000
_cell.angle_alpha   90.00
_cell.angle_beta   90.00
_cell.angle_gamma   90.00
#
_symmetry.space_group_name_H-M   'P 1'
#
loop_
_entity.id
_entity.type
_entity.pdbx_description
1 polymer ?
#
loop_
_entity_poly.entity_id
_entity_poly.type
_entity_poly.pdbx_seq_one_letter_code
_entity_poly.pdbx_strand_id
1 'polypeptide(L)'
;MKRRQILGPVIVSCVSACTTLGGLWSTPEVPPVESTDTLYVVDTVRVETESRVDSRLEERVAALQLQLLERDAQLADLQHQLDATQQEVVRNMAKLQSQASRAEAASGMAEAEIAMVSLRSVPGGGDVERAEALLAQSNEEFNKGNFGGALYLATQVRALARSRQALLSGVGGEGLRPGESLFALPIPLEATGRSNVREGPGLSFRVLFTVEGGAKVAGQSYTAQWVRIVDEQGREGWIYQSLVRSREGT
;
A
#
# COMPACT_ATOMS: atom_id res chain seq x y z
N MET A 1 8.46 40.84 14.90
CA MET A 1 9.92 40.84 14.65
C MET A 1 10.61 40.05 15.74
N LYS A 2 11.73 39.37 15.40
CA LYS A 2 12.58 38.46 16.22
C LYS A 2 12.07 37.02 16.31
N ARG A 3 12.56 36.11 15.46
CA ARG A 3 13.88 35.42 15.38
C ARG A 3 13.92 34.16 16.24
N ARG A 4 14.05 33.05 15.49
CA ARG A 4 14.45 31.67 15.81
C ARG A 4 15.40 31.56 17.02
N GLN A 5 15.29 30.47 17.78
CA GLN A 5 16.26 29.37 17.70
C GLN A 5 15.78 28.13 18.47
N ILE A 6 15.98 26.99 17.82
CA ILE A 6 15.59 25.64 18.21
C ILE A 6 16.77 25.01 18.97
N LEU A 7 16.45 24.24 20.01
CA LEU A 7 17.34 23.45 20.84
C LEU A 7 18.26 22.52 20.02
N GLY A 8 19.55 22.51 20.36
CA GLY A 8 20.44 21.37 20.10
C GLY A 8 20.37 20.36 21.26
N PRO A 9 20.70 19.07 21.03
CA PRO A 9 20.49 18.02 22.01
C PRO A 9 21.59 17.97 23.08
N VAL A 10 21.12 17.58 24.26
CA VAL A 10 21.81 17.37 25.53
C VAL A 10 22.81 16.22 25.42
N ILE A 11 24.07 16.45 25.78
CA ILE A 11 25.04 15.38 26.07
C ILE A 11 25.10 15.19 27.58
N VAL A 12 24.77 13.98 28.02
CA VAL A 12 24.77 13.50 29.39
C VAL A 12 26.21 13.43 29.90
N SER A 13 26.50 14.17 30.97
CA SER A 13 27.77 14.14 31.67
C SER A 13 27.69 13.10 32.80
N CYS A 14 28.36 11.96 32.66
CA CYS A 14 28.61 11.04 33.77
C CYS A 14 29.76 11.58 34.62
N VAL A 15 29.43 12.08 35.81
CA VAL A 15 30.39 12.30 36.89
C VAL A 15 30.59 10.97 37.61
N SER A 16 31.80 10.42 37.55
CA SER A 16 32.26 9.44 38.54
C SER A 16 33.54 9.96 39.16
N ALA A 17 33.40 10.35 40.42
CA ALA A 17 34.49 10.60 41.34
C ALA A 17 35.28 9.31 41.56
N CYS A 18 36.61 9.40 41.51
CA CYS A 18 37.47 8.40 42.15
C CYS A 18 38.61 9.13 42.84
N THR A 19 38.53 9.12 44.16
CA THR A 19 39.45 9.72 45.12
C THR A 19 40.76 8.94 45.15
N THR A 20 41.85 9.68 45.09
CA THR A 20 43.25 9.42 45.53
C THR A 20 43.64 8.03 46.02
N LEU A 21 44.67 7.46 45.39
CA LEU A 21 45.72 6.71 46.09
C LEU A 21 47.07 7.05 45.45
N GLY A 22 47.93 7.65 46.26
CA GLY A 22 49.26 8.09 45.88
C GLY A 22 50.20 6.91 45.64
N GLY A 23 51.03 7.05 44.61
CA GLY A 23 52.14 6.18 44.31
C GLY A 23 53.14 6.94 43.45
N LEU A 24 54.39 7.01 43.92
CA LEU A 24 55.52 7.67 43.29
C LEU A 24 55.65 7.30 41.80
N TRP A 25 55.56 8.30 40.91
CA TRP A 25 56.11 8.21 39.57
C TRP A 25 57.04 9.41 39.35
N SER A 26 58.32 9.12 39.07
CA SER A 26 59.21 10.10 38.45
C SER A 26 58.58 10.53 37.13
N THR A 27 58.34 11.84 36.96
CA THR A 27 58.00 12.39 35.65
C THR A 27 59.27 12.34 34.78
N PRO A 28 59.29 11.59 33.66
CA PRO A 28 60.35 11.78 32.68
C PRO A 28 60.21 13.18 32.08
N GLU A 29 61.31 13.90 32.03
CA GLU A 29 61.38 15.21 31.39
C GLU A 29 61.11 15.04 29.88
N VAL A 30 59.99 15.62 29.42
CA VAL A 30 59.58 15.58 28.02
C VAL A 30 60.49 16.55 27.26
N PRO A 31 61.28 16.10 26.27
CA PRO A 31 62.08 17.02 25.46
C PRO A 31 61.17 17.98 24.69
N PRO A 32 61.61 19.21 24.40
CA PRO A 32 60.80 20.17 23.69
C PRO A 32 60.45 19.61 22.31
N VAL A 33 59.17 19.36 22.08
CA VAL A 33 58.66 18.98 20.76
C VAL A 33 58.75 20.21 19.89
N GLU A 34 59.70 20.24 18.96
CA GLU A 34 59.68 21.20 17.85
C GLU A 34 58.37 21.01 17.09
N SER A 35 57.48 22.01 17.17
CA SER A 35 56.25 22.03 16.40
C SER A 35 56.59 22.34 14.95
N THR A 36 56.98 21.33 14.18
CA THR A 36 56.83 21.41 12.72
C THR A 36 55.35 21.48 12.43
N ASP A 37 54.89 22.69 12.14
CA ASP A 37 53.54 23.02 11.69
C ASP A 37 53.35 22.45 10.28
N THR A 38 53.24 21.12 10.20
CA THR A 38 52.80 20.44 8.99
C THR A 38 51.32 20.73 8.81
N LEU A 39 51.00 21.74 8.00
CA LEU A 39 49.68 21.91 7.41
C LEU A 39 49.30 20.62 6.70
N TYR A 40 48.46 19.80 7.33
CA TYR A 40 47.76 18.73 6.63
C TYR A 40 46.80 19.40 5.65
N VAL A 41 47.16 19.45 4.36
CA VAL A 41 46.20 19.72 3.30
C VAL A 41 45.28 18.49 3.25
N VAL A 42 44.16 18.56 3.97
CA VAL A 42 43.06 17.64 3.74
C VAL A 42 42.48 18.05 2.40
N ASP A 43 42.92 17.38 1.33
CA ASP A 43 42.21 17.42 0.05
C ASP A 43 40.83 16.82 0.31
N THR A 44 39.87 17.68 0.67
CA THR A 44 38.46 17.31 0.65
C THR A 44 38.08 17.14 -0.81
N VAL A 45 38.26 15.92 -1.33
CA VAL A 45 37.63 15.52 -2.58
C VAL A 45 36.13 15.59 -2.32
N ARG A 46 35.50 16.65 -2.82
CA ARG A 46 34.06 16.70 -2.96
C ARG A 46 33.71 15.57 -3.91
N VAL A 47 33.22 14.47 -3.36
CA VAL A 47 32.71 13.36 -4.16
C VAL A 47 31.42 13.87 -4.79
N GLU A 48 31.52 14.53 -5.95
CA GLU A 48 30.41 14.79 -6.86
C GLU A 48 29.98 13.45 -7.48
N THR A 49 29.49 12.53 -6.65
CA THR A 49 28.75 11.36 -7.11
C THR A 49 27.27 11.58 -6.84
N GLU A 50 26.73 12.74 -7.22
CA GLU A 50 25.35 12.75 -7.71
C GLU A 50 25.41 11.95 -9.02
N SER A 51 25.19 10.65 -8.86
CA SER A 51 25.55 9.61 -9.81
C SER A 51 24.67 9.72 -11.05
N ARG A 52 25.21 9.49 -12.24
CA ARG A 52 24.42 9.36 -13.49
C ARG A 52 23.24 8.37 -13.35
N VAL A 53 23.34 7.43 -12.40
CA VAL A 53 22.27 6.49 -12.05
C VAL A 53 21.09 7.21 -11.38
N ASP A 54 21.37 8.12 -10.45
CA ASP A 54 20.32 8.86 -9.72
C ASP A 54 19.54 9.75 -10.69
N SER A 55 20.21 10.46 -11.60
CA SER A 55 19.52 11.24 -12.65
C SER A 55 18.67 10.37 -13.59
N ARG A 56 19.14 9.17 -13.96
CA ARG A 56 18.34 8.23 -14.79
C ARG A 56 17.13 7.68 -14.02
N LEU A 57 17.27 7.44 -12.72
CA LEU A 57 16.17 7.01 -11.87
C LEU A 57 15.13 8.13 -11.74
N GLU A 58 15.56 9.36 -11.53
CA GLU A 58 14.68 10.54 -11.47
C GLU A 58 13.90 10.72 -12.78
N GLU A 59 14.57 10.66 -13.93
CA GLU A 59 13.92 10.70 -15.25
C GLU A 59 12.90 9.56 -15.43
N ARG A 60 13.26 8.33 -15.00
CA ARG A 60 12.37 7.18 -15.10
C ARG A 60 11.15 7.32 -14.19
N VAL A 61 11.34 7.82 -12.96
CA VAL A 61 10.25 8.07 -12.02
C VAL A 61 9.31 9.14 -12.56
N ALA A 62 9.83 10.24 -13.11
CA ALA A 62 9.02 11.30 -13.72
C ALA A 62 8.19 10.76 -14.91
N ALA A 63 8.79 9.94 -15.77
CA ALA A 63 8.08 9.31 -16.89
C ALA A 63 6.97 8.36 -16.39
N LEU A 64 7.26 7.53 -15.39
CA LEU A 64 6.26 6.61 -14.80
C LEU A 64 5.13 7.37 -14.12
N GLN A 65 5.41 8.49 -13.45
CA GLN A 65 4.39 9.37 -12.86
C GLN A 65 3.45 9.93 -13.93
N LEU A 66 4.00 10.37 -15.07
CA LEU A 66 3.17 10.86 -16.17
C LEU A 66 2.29 9.75 -16.76
N GLN A 67 2.83 8.54 -16.90
CA GLN A 67 2.04 7.38 -17.34
C GLN A 67 0.93 7.03 -16.36
N LEU A 68 1.17 7.12 -15.05
CA LEU A 68 0.12 6.91 -14.04
C LEU A 68 -1.00 7.93 -14.19
N LEU A 69 -0.67 9.22 -14.35
CA LEU A 69 -1.68 10.28 -14.56
C LEU A 69 -2.52 10.05 -15.82
N GLU A 70 -1.90 9.58 -16.91
CA GLU A 70 -2.64 9.23 -18.13
C GLU A 70 -3.62 8.06 -17.87
N ARG A 71 -3.16 7.02 -17.17
CA ARG A 71 -4.01 5.88 -16.82
C ARG A 71 -5.15 6.28 -15.88
N ASP A 72 -4.89 7.15 -14.92
CA ASP A 72 -5.91 7.68 -14.01
C ASP A 72 -6.98 8.46 -14.77
N ALA A 73 -6.59 9.29 -15.75
CA ALA A 73 -7.54 10.00 -16.61
C ALA A 73 -8.39 9.03 -17.46
N GLN A 74 -7.78 7.96 -18.00
CA GLN A 74 -8.52 6.92 -18.73
C GLN A 74 -9.51 6.17 -17.83
N LEU A 75 -9.11 5.83 -16.60
CA LEU A 75 -10.00 5.19 -15.63
C LEU A 75 -11.17 6.09 -15.27
N ALA A 76 -10.94 7.40 -15.10
CA ALA A 76 -11.99 8.37 -14.82
C ALA A 76 -13.00 8.49 -15.98
N ASP A 77 -12.53 8.53 -17.23
CA ASP A 77 -13.43 8.56 -18.40
C ASP A 77 -14.28 7.29 -18.50
N LEU A 78 -13.66 6.11 -18.32
CA LEU A 78 -14.39 4.83 -18.30
C LEU A 78 -15.43 4.76 -17.17
N GLN A 79 -15.10 5.27 -15.99
CA GLN A 79 -16.05 5.36 -14.88
C GLN A 79 -17.23 6.26 -15.23
N HIS A 80 -16.98 7.43 -15.81
CA HIS A 80 -18.04 8.33 -16.25
C HIS A 80 -18.97 7.68 -17.29
N GLN A 81 -18.40 6.96 -18.27
CA GLN A 81 -19.20 6.21 -19.25
C GLN A 81 -20.07 5.15 -18.57
N LEU A 82 -19.50 4.38 -17.64
CA LEU A 82 -20.24 3.38 -16.88
C LEU A 82 -21.39 4.01 -16.08
N ASP A 83 -21.14 5.11 -15.38
CA ASP A 83 -22.16 5.78 -14.57
C ASP A 83 -23.30 6.34 -15.44
N ALA A 84 -22.98 6.91 -16.61
CA ALA A 84 -23.99 7.34 -17.58
C ALA A 84 -24.86 6.15 -18.08
N THR A 85 -24.23 5.01 -18.38
CA THR A 85 -24.99 3.81 -18.79
C THR A 85 -25.86 3.24 -17.67
N GLN A 86 -25.37 3.25 -16.42
CA GLN A 86 -26.14 2.82 -15.26
C GLN A 86 -27.38 3.70 -15.05
N GLN A 87 -27.26 5.01 -15.21
CA GLN A 87 -28.40 5.93 -15.12
C GLN A 87 -29.45 5.62 -16.19
N GLU A 88 -29.05 5.28 -17.41
CA GLU A 88 -29.99 4.88 -18.46
C GLU A 88 -30.73 3.57 -18.13
N VAL A 89 -30.04 2.58 -17.54
CA VAL A 89 -30.68 1.35 -17.05
C VAL A 89 -31.73 1.67 -15.99
N VAL A 90 -31.38 2.49 -15.00
CA VAL A 90 -32.29 2.89 -13.91
C VAL A 90 -33.50 3.67 -14.45
N ARG A 91 -33.29 4.60 -15.39
CA ARG A 91 -34.35 5.35 -16.06
C ARG A 91 -35.31 4.42 -16.81
N ASN A 92 -34.78 3.40 -17.49
CA ASN A 92 -35.62 2.43 -18.18
C ASN A 92 -36.41 1.54 -17.22
N MET A 93 -35.84 1.15 -16.07
CA MET A 93 -36.58 0.45 -15.01
C MET A 93 -37.75 1.28 -14.47
N ALA A 94 -37.55 2.60 -14.29
CA ALA A 94 -38.62 3.52 -13.90
C ALA A 94 -39.75 3.55 -14.94
N LYS A 95 -39.41 3.68 -16.22
CA LYS A 95 -40.38 3.73 -17.34
C LYS A 95 -41.18 2.43 -17.46
N LEU A 96 -40.52 1.29 -17.25
CA LEU A 96 -41.13 -0.03 -17.41
C LEU A 96 -41.87 -0.52 -16.16
N GLN A 97 -41.88 0.25 -15.07
CA GLN A 97 -42.47 -0.15 -13.79
C GLN A 97 -42.01 -1.56 -13.39
N SER A 98 -40.69 -1.79 -13.36
CA SER A 98 -40.11 -3.09 -12.99
C SER A 98 -40.76 -3.64 -11.72
N GLN A 99 -41.12 -4.92 -11.72
CA GLN A 99 -42.01 -5.56 -10.74
C GLN A 99 -41.50 -5.64 -9.28
N ALA A 100 -40.36 -5.04 -8.96
CA ALA A 100 -39.83 -5.03 -7.61
C ALA A 100 -40.80 -4.31 -6.67
N SER A 101 -41.15 -4.95 -5.56
CA SER A 101 -42.04 -4.34 -4.57
C SER A 101 -41.28 -3.32 -3.71
N ARG A 102 -42.01 -2.35 -3.12
CA ARG A 102 -41.45 -1.41 -2.16
C ARG A 102 -40.76 -2.12 -0.98
N ALA A 103 -41.36 -3.21 -0.50
CA ALA A 103 -40.83 -3.98 0.62
C ALA A 103 -39.52 -4.69 0.25
N GLU A 104 -39.44 -5.25 -0.96
CA GLU A 104 -38.24 -5.89 -1.48
C GLU A 104 -37.09 -4.90 -1.65
N ALA A 105 -37.36 -3.73 -2.25
CA ALA A 105 -36.38 -2.67 -2.39
C ALA A 105 -35.86 -2.19 -1.03
N ALA A 106 -36.74 -2.01 -0.04
CA ALA A 106 -36.35 -1.62 1.32
C ALA A 106 -35.46 -2.67 1.99
N SER A 107 -35.77 -3.97 1.85
CA SER A 107 -34.92 -5.05 2.38
C SER A 107 -33.55 -5.05 1.70
N GLY A 108 -33.52 -4.93 0.37
CA GLY A 108 -32.29 -4.88 -0.41
C GLY A 108 -31.39 -3.70 -0.02
N MET A 109 -31.97 -2.53 0.22
CA MET A 109 -31.27 -1.34 0.69
C MET A 109 -30.70 -1.52 2.11
N ALA A 110 -31.47 -2.10 3.04
CA ALA A 110 -30.97 -2.39 4.38
C ALA A 110 -29.79 -3.37 4.36
N GLU A 111 -29.85 -4.39 3.50
CA GLU A 111 -28.72 -5.31 3.29
C GLU A 111 -27.52 -4.61 2.67
N ALA A 112 -27.73 -3.61 1.81
CA ALA A 112 -26.67 -2.78 1.25
C ALA A 112 -26.02 -1.88 2.31
N GLU A 113 -26.80 -1.29 3.22
CA GLU A 113 -26.28 -0.50 4.34
C GLU A 113 -25.40 -1.34 5.28
N ILE A 114 -25.83 -2.57 5.60
CA ILE A 114 -25.00 -3.49 6.39
C ILE A 114 -23.70 -3.81 5.66
N ALA A 115 -23.77 -4.02 4.35
CA ALA A 115 -22.61 -4.26 3.50
C ALA A 115 -21.64 -3.06 3.42
N MET A 116 -22.12 -1.82 3.62
CA MET A 116 -21.27 -0.64 3.73
C MET A 116 -20.43 -0.63 5.00
N VAL A 117 -20.96 -1.16 6.11
CA VAL A 117 -20.22 -1.23 7.38
C VAL A 117 -18.98 -2.12 7.23
N SER A 118 -19.10 -3.26 6.55
CA SER A 118 -17.95 -4.13 6.29
C SER A 118 -16.94 -3.46 5.35
N LEU A 119 -17.40 -2.73 4.33
CA LEU A 119 -16.52 -1.97 3.42
C LEU A 119 -15.66 -0.93 4.15
N ARG A 120 -16.24 -0.18 5.10
CA ARG A 120 -15.55 0.86 5.86
C ARG A 120 -14.52 0.32 6.86
N SER A 121 -14.64 -0.94 7.25
CA SER A 121 -13.73 -1.55 8.24
C SER A 121 -12.28 -1.69 7.76
N VAL A 122 -12.04 -1.59 6.44
CA VAL A 122 -10.71 -1.73 5.85
C VAL A 122 -10.26 -0.44 5.16
N PRO A 123 -9.19 0.20 5.63
CA PRO A 123 -8.65 1.41 4.99
C PRO A 123 -8.05 1.09 3.61
N GLY A 124 -8.20 2.03 2.66
CA GLY A 124 -7.51 2.00 1.36
C GLY A 124 -8.31 1.40 0.21
N GLY A 125 -9.32 2.10 -0.31
CA GLY A 125 -9.98 1.74 -1.56
C GLY A 125 -11.03 2.75 -2.00
N GLY A 126 -11.05 3.09 -3.30
CA GLY A 126 -12.09 3.94 -3.91
C GLY A 126 -13.48 3.28 -3.96
N ASP A 127 -13.55 1.98 -3.62
CA ASP A 127 -14.81 1.23 -3.57
C ASP A 127 -15.81 1.80 -2.56
N VAL A 128 -15.33 2.37 -1.45
CA VAL A 128 -16.19 2.93 -0.40
C VAL A 128 -16.92 4.17 -0.93
N GLU A 129 -16.19 5.09 -1.55
CA GLU A 129 -16.77 6.31 -2.12
C GLU A 129 -17.79 5.98 -3.22
N ARG A 130 -17.44 5.04 -4.10
CA ARG A 130 -18.36 4.58 -5.16
C ARG A 130 -19.61 3.91 -4.58
N ALA A 131 -19.45 3.06 -3.56
CA ALA A 131 -20.57 2.37 -2.94
C ALA A 131 -21.49 3.34 -2.16
N GLU A 132 -20.93 4.39 -1.54
CA GLU A 132 -21.71 5.47 -0.92
C GLU A 132 -22.52 6.24 -1.96
N ALA A 133 -21.93 6.58 -3.11
CA ALA A 133 -22.64 7.24 -4.20
C ALA A 133 -23.79 6.40 -4.75
N LEU A 134 -23.58 5.08 -4.93
CA LEU A 134 -24.63 4.16 -5.38
C LEU A 134 -25.77 4.03 -4.36
N LEU A 135 -25.44 3.98 -3.06
CA LEU A 135 -26.43 3.91 -2.00
C LEU A 135 -27.26 5.20 -1.91
N ALA A 136 -26.63 6.36 -2.09
CA ALA A 136 -27.33 7.64 -2.16
C ALA A 136 -28.30 7.68 -3.34
N GLN A 137 -27.87 7.24 -4.54
CA GLN A 137 -28.74 7.13 -5.71
C GLN A 137 -29.88 6.12 -5.48
N SER A 138 -29.61 4.99 -4.82
CA SER A 138 -30.62 3.99 -4.46
C SER A 138 -31.74 4.60 -3.61
N ASN A 139 -31.36 5.40 -2.60
CA ASN A 139 -32.30 6.11 -1.75
C ASN A 139 -33.11 7.15 -2.51
N GLU A 140 -32.49 7.88 -3.45
CA GLU A 140 -33.20 8.83 -4.31
C GLU A 140 -34.26 8.14 -5.18
N GLU A 141 -33.90 7.03 -5.84
CA GLU A 141 -34.82 6.26 -6.67
C GLU A 141 -35.96 5.62 -5.87
N PHE A 142 -35.68 5.18 -4.64
CA PHE A 142 -36.71 4.67 -3.73
C PHE A 142 -37.75 5.75 -3.40
N ASN A 143 -37.30 6.98 -3.13
CA ASN A 143 -38.17 8.12 -2.84
C ASN A 143 -39.01 8.55 -4.06
N LYS A 144 -38.48 8.36 -5.28
CA LYS A 144 -39.22 8.58 -6.54
C LYS A 144 -40.25 7.48 -6.84
N GLY A 145 -40.27 6.39 -6.07
CA GLY A 145 -41.11 5.22 -6.32
C GLY A 145 -40.55 4.25 -7.36
N ASN A 146 -39.31 4.44 -7.83
CA ASN A 146 -38.61 3.52 -8.73
C ASN A 146 -37.95 2.40 -7.93
N PHE A 147 -38.77 1.49 -7.40
CA PHE A 147 -38.30 0.43 -6.49
C PHE A 147 -37.33 -0.55 -7.15
N GLY A 148 -37.48 -0.85 -8.45
CA GLY A 148 -36.53 -1.74 -9.13
C GLY A 148 -35.19 -1.06 -9.41
N GLY A 149 -35.18 0.24 -9.74
CA GLY A 149 -33.95 1.02 -9.82
C GLY A 149 -33.22 1.10 -8.47
N ALA A 150 -33.98 1.36 -7.39
CA ALA A 150 -33.44 1.36 -6.03
C ALA A 150 -32.83 0.00 -5.65
N LEU A 151 -33.56 -1.10 -5.88
CA LEU A 151 -33.09 -2.45 -5.60
C LEU A 151 -31.84 -2.80 -6.44
N TYR A 152 -31.83 -2.46 -7.73
CA TYR A 152 -30.67 -2.67 -8.61
C TYR A 152 -29.42 -1.99 -8.04
N LEU A 153 -29.50 -0.71 -7.71
CA LEU A 153 -28.38 0.04 -7.11
C LEU A 153 -27.93 -0.56 -5.77
N ALA A 154 -28.87 -0.97 -4.91
CA ALA A 154 -28.56 -1.64 -3.65
C ALA A 154 -27.83 -2.99 -3.86
N THR A 155 -28.22 -3.77 -4.88
CA THR A 155 -27.52 -5.02 -5.21
C THR A 155 -26.10 -4.76 -5.71
N GLN A 156 -25.84 -3.66 -6.41
CA GLN A 156 -24.49 -3.28 -6.83
C GLN A 156 -23.59 -2.95 -5.64
N VAL A 157 -24.09 -2.20 -4.65
CA VAL A 157 -23.36 -1.93 -3.39
C VAL A 157 -22.96 -3.23 -2.69
N ARG A 158 -23.90 -4.19 -2.59
CA ARG A 158 -23.60 -5.50 -2.00
C ARG A 158 -22.58 -6.29 -2.79
N ALA A 159 -22.60 -6.21 -4.12
CA ALA A 159 -21.61 -6.87 -4.96
C ALA A 159 -20.19 -6.31 -4.71
N LEU A 160 -20.05 -4.98 -4.60
CA LEU A 160 -18.79 -4.33 -4.24
C LEU A 160 -18.31 -4.73 -2.84
N ALA A 161 -19.22 -4.83 -1.87
CA ALA A 161 -18.87 -5.29 -0.53
C ALA A 161 -18.42 -6.76 -0.51
N ARG A 162 -19.08 -7.62 -1.28
CA ARG A 162 -18.70 -9.03 -1.41
C ARG A 162 -17.34 -9.21 -2.08
N SER A 163 -17.05 -8.45 -3.13
CA SER A 163 -15.72 -8.51 -3.77
C SER A 163 -14.65 -8.09 -2.78
N ARG A 164 -14.85 -7.00 -2.03
CA ARG A 164 -13.94 -6.57 -0.96
C ARG A 164 -13.76 -7.65 0.11
N GLN A 165 -14.85 -8.26 0.58
CA GLN A 165 -14.78 -9.34 1.57
C GLN A 165 -14.02 -10.57 1.05
N ALA A 166 -14.12 -10.87 -0.25
CA ALA A 166 -13.37 -11.95 -0.87
C ALA A 166 -11.86 -11.64 -0.91
N LEU A 167 -11.46 -10.38 -1.16
CA LEU A 167 -10.07 -9.95 -1.07
C LEU A 167 -9.52 -10.19 0.34
N LEU A 168 -10.29 -9.80 1.36
CA LEU A 168 -9.88 -9.94 2.76
C LEU A 168 -9.80 -11.40 3.20
N SER A 169 -10.76 -12.23 2.79
CA SER A 169 -10.73 -13.67 3.03
C SER A 169 -9.51 -14.34 2.37
N GLY A 170 -9.10 -13.83 1.20
CA GLY A 170 -7.92 -14.29 0.46
C GLY A 170 -6.58 -13.88 1.09
N VAL A 171 -6.56 -12.86 1.95
CA VAL A 171 -5.38 -12.42 2.71
C VAL A 171 -5.11 -13.33 3.92
N GLY A 172 -5.85 -14.42 4.10
CA GLY A 172 -5.60 -15.39 5.17
C GLY A 172 -5.93 -14.83 6.57
N GLY A 173 -6.35 -15.72 7.48
CA GLY A 173 -6.85 -15.34 8.82
C GLY A 173 -5.85 -14.66 9.76
N GLU A 174 -4.60 -14.46 9.35
CA GLU A 174 -3.53 -13.84 10.15
C GLU A 174 -3.63 -12.31 10.29
N GLY A 175 -4.58 -11.68 9.58
CA GLY A 175 -4.72 -10.22 9.60
C GLY A 175 -3.52 -9.49 8.96
N LEU A 176 -3.61 -8.17 8.85
CA LEU A 176 -2.54 -7.35 8.29
C LEU A 176 -1.46 -7.09 9.34
N ARG A 177 -0.20 -7.30 8.96
CA ARG A 177 0.95 -6.92 9.80
C ARG A 177 1.11 -5.39 9.79
N PRO A 178 1.67 -4.78 10.85
CA PRO A 178 1.98 -3.36 10.84
C PRO A 178 2.88 -2.98 9.66
N GLY A 179 2.47 -1.99 8.85
CA GLY A 179 3.20 -1.57 7.66
C GLY A 179 3.00 -2.47 6.42
N GLU A 180 2.08 -3.43 6.48
CA GLU A 180 1.60 -4.18 5.32
C GLU A 180 0.50 -3.39 4.61
N SER A 181 0.62 -3.26 3.29
CA SER A 181 -0.37 -2.61 2.44
C SER A 181 -1.00 -3.64 1.52
N LEU A 182 -2.34 -3.69 1.52
CA LEU A 182 -3.09 -4.52 0.58
C LEU A 182 -3.01 -3.94 -0.82
N PHE A 183 -2.95 -4.82 -1.80
CA PHE A 183 -3.33 -4.42 -3.15
C PHE A 183 -4.85 -4.28 -3.21
N ALA A 184 -5.33 -3.30 -3.98
CA ALA A 184 -6.76 -3.09 -4.19
C ALA A 184 -7.42 -4.30 -4.89
N LEU A 185 -6.65 -5.02 -5.71
CA LEU A 185 -7.02 -6.29 -6.33
C LEU A 185 -5.79 -7.21 -6.32
N PRO A 186 -5.95 -8.55 -6.27
CA PRO A 186 -4.82 -9.44 -6.29
C PRO A 186 -4.14 -9.35 -7.64
N ILE A 187 -2.83 -9.11 -7.62
CA ILE A 187 -2.06 -8.90 -8.84
C ILE A 187 -1.67 -10.27 -9.39
N PRO A 188 -2.00 -10.62 -10.64
CA PRO A 188 -1.51 -11.84 -11.26
C PRO A 188 -0.01 -11.70 -11.53
N LEU A 189 0.77 -12.57 -10.89
CA LEU A 189 2.22 -12.59 -10.95
C LEU A 189 2.73 -13.94 -11.46
N GLU A 190 3.96 -13.93 -11.93
CA GLU A 190 4.70 -15.10 -12.35
C GLU A 190 6.08 -15.09 -11.66
N ALA A 191 6.50 -16.23 -11.11
CA ALA A 191 7.84 -16.39 -10.57
C ALA A 191 8.88 -16.36 -11.70
N THR A 192 9.91 -15.52 -11.59
CA THR A 192 10.95 -15.38 -12.64
C THR A 192 11.90 -16.57 -12.70
N GLY A 193 12.03 -17.30 -11.59
CA GLY A 193 12.87 -18.47 -11.45
C GLY A 193 12.53 -19.24 -10.18
N ARG A 194 13.28 -20.31 -9.91
CA ARG A 194 13.09 -21.11 -8.69
C ARG A 194 13.33 -20.24 -7.45
N SER A 195 12.29 -20.04 -6.64
CA SER A 195 12.25 -19.03 -5.59
C SER A 195 11.65 -19.57 -4.29
N ASN A 196 12.21 -19.14 -3.16
CA ASN A 196 11.74 -19.57 -1.85
C ASN A 196 10.60 -18.67 -1.37
N VAL A 197 9.53 -19.30 -0.92
CA VAL A 197 8.39 -18.66 -0.27
C VAL A 197 8.53 -18.86 1.24
N ARG A 198 8.47 -17.76 1.97
CA ARG A 198 8.78 -17.70 3.42
C ARG A 198 7.54 -17.41 4.25
N GLU A 199 7.62 -17.71 5.53
CA GLU A 199 6.54 -17.45 6.49
C GLU A 199 6.31 -15.96 6.75
N GLY A 200 7.35 -15.13 6.60
CA GLY A 200 7.26 -13.70 6.84
C GLY A 200 8.17 -12.88 5.91
N PRO A 201 7.99 -11.55 5.90
CA PRO A 201 8.76 -10.63 5.08
C PRO A 201 10.18 -10.47 5.65
N GLY A 202 11.12 -11.27 5.17
CA GLY A 202 12.52 -11.20 5.57
C GLY A 202 13.29 -12.49 5.38
N LEU A 203 14.62 -12.38 5.40
CA LEU A 203 15.51 -13.54 5.26
C LEU A 203 15.59 -14.40 6.53
N SER A 204 15.23 -13.84 7.69
CA SER A 204 15.21 -14.52 8.99
C SER A 204 14.05 -15.50 9.17
N PHE A 205 12.98 -15.34 8.39
CA PHE A 205 11.82 -16.24 8.42
C PHE A 205 12.14 -17.55 7.71
N ARG A 206 11.61 -18.66 8.24
CA ARG A 206 11.77 -19.98 7.62
C ARG A 206 11.13 -20.04 6.22
N VAL A 207 11.68 -20.90 5.37
CA VAL A 207 11.11 -21.23 4.06
C VAL A 207 9.96 -22.21 4.28
N LEU A 208 8.78 -21.89 3.76
CA LEU A 208 7.60 -22.75 3.80
C LEU A 208 7.62 -23.73 2.63
N PHE A 209 7.85 -23.22 1.43
CA PHE A 209 7.94 -24.00 0.19
C PHE A 209 8.73 -23.25 -0.88
N THR A 210 8.97 -23.89 -2.01
CA THR A 210 9.64 -23.30 -3.17
C THR A 210 8.67 -23.31 -4.35
N VAL A 211 8.68 -22.24 -5.14
CA VAL A 211 7.98 -22.14 -6.42
C VAL A 211 9.00 -22.23 -7.56
N GLU A 212 8.63 -22.91 -8.64
CA GLU A 212 9.49 -23.01 -9.84
C GLU A 212 9.35 -21.77 -10.72
N GLY A 213 10.32 -21.55 -11.60
CA GLY A 213 10.21 -20.49 -12.62
C GLY A 213 8.99 -20.72 -13.52
N GLY A 214 8.24 -19.66 -13.78
CA GLY A 214 6.98 -19.71 -14.53
C GLY A 214 5.75 -20.08 -13.71
N ALA A 215 5.90 -20.36 -12.41
CA ALA A 215 4.77 -20.63 -11.54
C ALA A 215 3.87 -19.39 -11.42
N LYS A 216 2.55 -19.61 -11.59
CA LYS A 216 1.52 -18.59 -11.45
C LYS A 216 1.19 -18.39 -9.98
N VAL A 217 1.22 -17.14 -9.53
CA VAL A 217 0.90 -16.76 -8.15
C VAL A 217 0.09 -15.47 -8.15
N ALA A 218 -0.71 -15.25 -7.13
CA ALA A 218 -1.47 -14.01 -6.94
C ALA A 218 -0.85 -13.20 -5.79
N GLY A 219 -0.39 -11.98 -6.05
CA GLY A 219 0.08 -11.04 -5.03
C GLY A 219 -1.09 -10.39 -4.30
N GLN A 220 -1.17 -10.55 -2.98
CA GLN A 220 -2.26 -10.05 -2.14
C GLN A 220 -1.92 -8.74 -1.44
N SER A 221 -0.69 -8.64 -0.93
CA SER A 221 -0.22 -7.50 -0.17
C SER A 221 1.29 -7.33 -0.33
N TYR A 222 1.81 -6.20 0.13
CA TYR A 222 3.24 -5.95 0.16
C TYR A 222 3.68 -5.22 1.42
N THR A 223 4.94 -5.43 1.79
CA THR A 223 5.62 -4.62 2.81
C THR A 223 7.10 -4.50 2.45
N ALA A 224 7.62 -3.28 2.47
CA ALA A 224 8.96 -2.97 1.96
C ALA A 224 9.19 -3.57 0.56
N GLN A 225 10.08 -4.56 0.43
CA GLN A 225 10.40 -5.25 -0.83
C GLN A 225 9.85 -6.68 -0.90
N TRP A 226 8.91 -7.03 -0.03
CA TRP A 226 8.32 -8.35 0.06
C TRP A 226 6.87 -8.30 -0.37
N VAL A 227 6.47 -9.31 -1.12
CA VAL A 227 5.10 -9.48 -1.62
C VAL A 227 4.54 -10.75 -0.99
N ARG A 228 3.36 -10.64 -0.39
CA ARG A 228 2.59 -11.80 0.06
C ARG A 228 1.87 -12.38 -1.14
N ILE A 229 2.09 -13.66 -1.39
CA ILE A 229 1.52 -14.37 -2.52
C ILE A 229 0.67 -15.56 -2.07
N VAL A 230 -0.24 -15.98 -2.95
CA VAL A 230 -0.96 -17.24 -2.88
C VAL A 230 -0.72 -18.00 -4.18
N ASP A 231 -0.35 -19.28 -4.09
CA ASP A 231 -0.16 -20.13 -5.26
C ASP A 231 -1.48 -20.79 -5.73
N GLU A 232 -1.44 -21.51 -6.86
CA GLU A 232 -2.62 -22.22 -7.38
C GLU A 232 -3.14 -23.34 -6.46
N GLN A 233 -2.33 -23.79 -5.50
CA GLN A 233 -2.70 -24.80 -4.50
C GLN A 233 -3.29 -24.16 -3.23
N GLY A 234 -3.42 -22.83 -3.19
CA GLY A 234 -3.91 -22.08 -2.03
C GLY A 234 -2.88 -21.94 -0.91
N ARG A 235 -1.60 -22.27 -1.15
CA ARG A 235 -0.53 -22.06 -0.17
C ARG A 235 -0.09 -20.61 -0.22
N GLU A 236 0.04 -20.01 0.95
CA GLU A 236 0.42 -18.61 1.10
C GLU A 236 1.83 -18.43 1.67
N GLY A 237 2.43 -17.28 1.38
CA GLY A 237 3.66 -16.83 2.02
C GLY A 237 4.29 -15.64 1.33
N TRP A 238 5.52 -15.33 1.71
CA TRP A 238 6.22 -14.12 1.30
C TRP A 238 7.35 -14.43 0.33
N ILE A 239 7.39 -13.68 -0.76
CA ILE A 239 8.43 -13.74 -1.78
C ILE A 239 9.02 -12.34 -2.00
N TYR A 240 10.29 -12.27 -2.34
CA TYR A 240 10.95 -11.00 -2.60
C TYR A 240 10.53 -10.43 -3.96
N GLN A 241 10.24 -9.13 -4.04
CA GLN A 241 9.58 -8.52 -5.20
C GLN A 241 10.32 -8.71 -6.53
N SER A 242 11.66 -8.80 -6.53
CA SER A 242 12.45 -8.97 -7.77
C SER A 242 12.40 -10.39 -8.33
N LEU A 243 11.84 -11.34 -7.57
CA LEU A 243 11.68 -12.74 -7.96
C LEU A 243 10.31 -13.02 -8.61
N VAL A 244 9.48 -11.99 -8.72
CA VAL A 244 8.17 -12.05 -9.37
C VAL A 244 8.06 -10.94 -10.40
N ARG A 245 7.28 -11.18 -11.44
CA ARG A 245 6.95 -10.19 -12.47
C ARG A 245 5.45 -10.17 -12.72
N SER A 246 4.93 -9.05 -13.23
CA SER A 246 3.56 -8.98 -13.70
C SER A 246 3.35 -10.00 -14.83
N ARG A 247 2.32 -10.81 -14.69
CA ARG A 247 1.79 -11.57 -15.81
C ARG A 247 0.94 -10.61 -16.63
N GLU A 248 1.36 -10.29 -17.85
CA GLU A 248 0.43 -9.66 -18.79
C GLU A 248 -0.69 -10.65 -19.08
N GLY A 249 -1.93 -10.21 -18.90
CA GLY A 249 -3.11 -11.01 -19.21
C GLY A 249 -3.19 -11.21 -20.72
N THR A 250 -2.90 -12.44 -21.18
CA THR A 250 -3.38 -12.96 -22.46
C THR A 250 -4.88 -13.11 -22.45
#